data_AF-A0A5C8PTQ7-F1
#
_entry.id   AF-A0A5C8PTQ7-F1
#
_cell.length_a   1.000
_cell.length_b   1.000
_cell.length_c   1.000
_cell.angle_alpha   90.00
_cell.angle_beta   90.00
_cell.angle_gamma   90.00
#
_symmetry.space_group_name_H-M   'P 1'
#
loop_
_entity.id
_entity.type
_entity.pdbx_description
1 polymer ?
#
loop_
_entity_poly.entity_id
_entity_poly.type
_entity_poly.pdbx_seq_one_letter_code
_entity_poly.pdbx_strand_id
1 'polypeptide(L)' 'MIRKLKSGGYRLYARSKDPKTGRRRNLGTFSTRAAAEKHERAVQFFKRRG' A
#
# COMPACT_ATOMS: atom_id res chain seq x y z
N MET A 1 -3.61 -1.13 2.55
CA MET A 1 -3.14 -1.52 3.91
C MET A 1 -1.91 -0.72 4.27
N ILE A 2 -2.01 0.22 5.20
CA ILE A 2 -0.91 1.13 5.54
C ILE A 2 -0.32 0.74 6.90
N ARG A 3 1.00 0.60 6.98
CA ARG A 3 1.73 0.26 8.20
C ARG A 3 2.73 1.36 8.55
N LYS A 4 2.72 1.83 9.81
CA LYS A 4 3.75 2.75 10.32
C LYS A 4 5.05 1.98 10.57
N LEU A 5 6.17 2.53 10.10
CA LEU A 5 7.51 2.00 10.29
C LEU A 5 8.15 2.58 11.55
N LYS A 6 9.10 1.84 12.14
CA LYS A 6 9.90 2.35 13.26
C LYS A 6 10.71 3.60 12.89
N SER A 7 11.09 3.73 11.60
CA SER A 7 11.77 4.91 11.05
C SER A 7 10.88 6.13 10.85
N GLY A 8 9.60 6.09 11.27
CA GLY A 8 8.68 7.22 11.18
C GLY A 8 7.86 7.29 9.88
N GLY A 9 8.24 6.55 8.84
CA GLY A 9 7.49 6.49 7.57
C GLY A 9 6.28 5.56 7.58
N TYR A 10 5.49 5.61 6.50
CA TYR A 10 4.29 4.81 6.28
C TYR A 10 4.45 3.95 5.04
N ARG A 11 4.31 2.62 5.17
CA ARG A 11 4.39 1.70 4.04
C ARG A 11 3.02 1.23 3.61
N LEU A 12 2.72 1.33 2.33
CA LEU A 12 1.51 0.77 1.75
C LEU A 12 1.78 -0.65 1.24
N TYR A 13 0.99 -1.60 1.70
CA TYR A 13 0.96 -2.96 1.19
C TYR A 13 -0.29 -3.21 0.35
N ALA A 14 -0.14 -4.06 -0.66
CA ALA A 14 -1.25 -4.63 -1.42
C ALA A 14 -2.24 -5.35 -0.49
N ARG A 15 -3.54 -5.32 -0.84
CA ARG A 15 -4.58 -6.01 -0.07
C ARG A 15 -4.41 -7.52 -0.16
N SER A 16 -4.31 -8.03 -1.38
CA SER A 16 -4.10 -9.45 -1.68
C SER A 16 -2.67 -9.87 -1.41
N LYS A 17 -2.52 -11.11 -0.92
CA LYS A 17 -1.23 -11.79 -0.87
C LYS A 17 -0.87 -12.29 -2.26
N ASP A 18 0.42 -12.33 -2.55
CA ASP A 18 0.95 -13.02 -3.71
C ASP A 18 0.69 -14.53 -3.55
N PRO A 19 0.09 -15.22 -4.53
CA PRO A 19 -0.23 -16.64 -4.41
C PRO A 19 1.00 -17.55 -4.40
N LYS A 20 2.13 -17.11 -4.97
CA LYS A 20 3.38 -17.88 -5.03
C LYS A 20 4.18 -17.77 -3.74
N THR A 21 4.21 -16.58 -3.13
CA THR A 21 5.07 -16.32 -1.95
C THR A 21 4.29 -16.15 -0.64
N GLY A 22 2.96 -16.02 -0.70
CA GLY A 22 2.11 -15.72 0.46
C GLY A 22 2.30 -14.32 1.06
N ARG A 23 3.19 -13.50 0.48
CA ARG A 23 3.57 -12.18 1.00
C ARG A 23 2.78 -11.08 0.31
N ARG A 24 2.55 -9.98 1.03
CA ARG A 24 1.93 -8.78 0.44
C ARG A 24 3.00 -7.93 -0.24
N ARG A 25 2.72 -7.47 -1.45
CA ARG A 25 3.61 -6.59 -2.20
C ARG A 25 3.67 -5.21 -1.54
N ASN A 26 4.88 -4.64 -1.45
CA ASN A 26 5.07 -3.25 -1.08
C ASN A 26 4.71 -2.37 -2.28
N LEU A 27 3.75 -1.46 -2.10
CA LEU A 27 3.27 -0.52 -3.12
C LEU A 27 3.90 0.87 -2.97
N GLY A 28 4.73 1.09 -1.95
CA GLY A 28 5.41 2.36 -1.72
C GLY A 28 5.61 2.65 -0.23
N THR A 29 6.61 3.48 0.06
CA THR A 29 6.82 4.07 1.40
C THR A 29 6.65 5.58 1.28
N PHE A 30 5.90 6.16 2.22
CA PHE A 30 5.47 7.55 2.23
C PHE A 30 5.88 8.20 3.54
N SER A 31 6.17 9.51 3.50
CA SER A 31 6.51 10.29 4.70
C SER A 31 5.30 10.50 5.61
N THR A 32 4.09 10.61 5.05
CA THR A 32 2.85 10.85 5.79
C THR A 32 1.80 9.78 5.55
N ARG A 33 0.90 9.61 6.52
CA ARG A 33 -0.25 8.70 6.40
C ARG A 33 -1.19 9.14 5.27
N ALA A 34 -1.45 10.44 5.16
CA ALA A 34 -2.33 11.01 4.14
C ALA A 34 -1.84 10.73 2.72
N ALA A 35 -0.52 10.81 2.47
CA ALA A 35 0.05 10.47 1.17
C ALA A 35 -0.17 8.99 0.82
N ALA A 36 0.03 8.09 1.80
CA ALA A 36 -0.23 6.66 1.62
C ALA A 36 -1.71 6.37 1.35
N GLU A 37 -2.64 7.07 2.01
CA GLU A 37 -4.09 6.92 1.81
C GLU A 37 -4.53 7.41 0.43
N LYS A 38 -4.04 8.57 -0.02
CA LYS A 38 -4.31 9.08 -1.38
C LYS A 38 -3.83 8.08 -2.44
N HIS A 39 -2.63 7.52 -2.25
CA HIS A 39 -2.09 6.52 -3.17
C HIS A 39 -2.91 5.22 -3.14
N GLU A 40 -3.36 4.76 -1.97
CA GLU A 40 -4.23 3.59 -1.90
C GLU A 40 -5.54 3.81 -2.68
N ARG A 41 -6.18 4.97 -2.52
CA ARG A 41 -7.40 5.31 -3.26
C ARG A 41 -7.17 5.29 -4.76
N ALA A 42 -6.06 5.88 -5.23
CA ALA A 42 -5.67 5.82 -6.63
C ALA A 42 -5.51 4.36 -7.12
N VAL A 43 -4.78 3.53 -6.38
CA VAL A 43 -4.61 2.11 -6.72
C VAL A 43 -5.94 1.38 -6.80
N GLN A 44 -6.86 1.60 -5.85
CA GLN A 44 -8.18 0.94 -5.91
C GLN A 44 -9.05 1.44 -7.04
N PHE A 45 -8.96 2.74 -7.36
CA PHE A 45 -9.68 3.33 -8.47
C PHE A 45 -9.28 2.69 -9.80
N PHE A 46 -7.98 2.57 -10.07
CA PHE A 46 -7.50 1.92 -11.29
C PHE A 46 -7.88 0.44 -11.34
N LYS A 47 -7.83 -0.27 -10.21
CA LYS A 47 -8.25 -1.69 -10.14
C LYS A 47 -9.74 -1.95 -10.33
N ARG A 48 -10.60 -0.94 -10.12
CA ARG A 48 -12.05 -1.06 -10.34
C ARG A 48 -12.47 -0.71 -11.76
N ARG A 49 -11.61 0.01 -12.49
CA ARG A 49 -11.89 0.50 -13.84
C ARG A 49 -11.23 -0.36 -14.93
N GLY A 50 -10.44 -1.36 -14.56
CA GLY A 50 -9.84 -2.35 -15.45
C GLY A 50 -10.31 -3.75 -15.12
#